data_AF-A0A4Z0V026-F1
#
_entry.id   AF-A0A4Z0V026-F1
#
_cell.length_a   1.000
_cell.length_b   1.000
_cell.length_c   1.000
_cell.angle_alpha   90.00
_cell.angle_beta   90.00
_cell.angle_gamma   90.00
#
_symmetry.space_group_name_H-M   'P 1'
#
loop_
_entity.id
_entity.type
_entity.pdbx_description
1 polymer ?
#
loop_
_entity_poly.entity_id
_entity_poly.type
_entity_poly.pdbx_seq_one_letter_code
_entity_poly.pdbx_strand_id
1 'polypeptide(L)'
;MALLGRHAAITRFGTDEFTGNVLFAVFFVLTIGLYCGFQSAVEDVFNRLSTLFRRREVMAIAETANGEKMHVSVEEPSVTMTQYFETNSEVSDIEESNATFEKSTDKAPFEVLEVVDDMRHIRFSDGEEAYVGIGLSDEEIILEKAYNDSRDYDAELEEAYKEYLDSMTAEERYDHDHGIKRVKKKREYGEEVGFFSSVSVQEIHNNPDGTTLIEETEQEVYVTPDGSVYYLEDMGPICNFYEKYKDTIETHEEIITRKQQCDEAFEEMQRHEELYNLEQVSFICAYITHTMKQFMESHELDKLHKNAEKWTKNPIAKFASVRLRSNHLSKEDIKHLCYNVGKFLNLKGNEIALFVKNVFAESFDTVKIGTIIAKLADKNPKKDRIPLLSAKEMNYLFEHYKRYKTINLDIIPKRLAEEEAKAKLEAAKKKSGK
;
A
#
# COMPACT_ATOMS: atom_id res chain seq x y z
N MET A 1 24.22 -10.77 -18.66
CA MET A 1 24.83 -11.67 -19.67
C MET A 1 26.22 -11.22 -20.13
N ALA A 2 26.41 -10.00 -20.63
CA ALA A 2 27.74 -9.55 -21.12
C ALA A 2 28.87 -9.60 -20.07
N LEU A 3 28.59 -9.22 -18.81
CA LEU A 3 29.56 -9.34 -17.70
C LEU A 3 29.92 -10.80 -17.37
N LEU A 4 28.96 -11.71 -17.48
CA LEU A 4 29.18 -13.15 -17.29
C LEU A 4 30.01 -13.74 -18.44
N GLY A 5 29.78 -13.31 -19.67
CA GLY A 5 30.59 -13.67 -20.83
C GLY A 5 32.05 -13.22 -20.69
N ARG A 6 32.28 -11.97 -20.24
CA ARG A 6 33.62 -11.45 -19.92
C ARG A 6 34.29 -12.26 -18.82
N HIS A 7 33.56 -12.50 -17.72
CA HIS A 7 34.08 -13.26 -16.59
C HIS A 7 34.47 -14.68 -17.02
N ALA A 8 33.61 -15.38 -17.76
CA ALA A 8 33.90 -16.72 -18.27
C ALA A 8 35.09 -16.75 -19.24
N ALA A 9 35.24 -15.77 -20.13
CA ALA A 9 36.39 -15.68 -21.04
C ALA A 9 37.72 -15.58 -20.27
N ILE A 10 37.77 -14.70 -19.27
CA ILE A 10 38.97 -14.45 -18.46
C ILE A 10 39.26 -15.62 -17.50
N THR A 11 38.23 -16.18 -16.83
CA THR A 11 38.44 -17.19 -15.78
C THR A 11 38.43 -18.62 -16.27
N ARG A 12 37.72 -18.94 -17.36
CA ARG A 12 37.55 -20.31 -17.86
C ARG A 12 38.38 -20.60 -19.11
N PHE A 13 38.56 -19.61 -19.98
CA PHE A 13 39.33 -19.75 -21.22
C PHE A 13 40.72 -19.09 -21.15
N GLY A 14 41.02 -18.40 -20.05
CA GLY A 14 42.35 -17.82 -19.79
C GLY A 14 42.75 -16.73 -20.79
N THR A 15 41.77 -16.07 -21.42
CA THR A 15 42.05 -15.00 -22.39
C THR A 15 42.51 -13.72 -21.70
N ASP A 16 43.29 -12.90 -22.41
CA ASP A 16 43.79 -11.64 -21.89
C ASP A 16 42.65 -10.60 -21.73
N GLU A 17 42.93 -9.56 -20.94
CA GLU A 17 41.93 -8.56 -20.55
C GLU A 17 41.39 -7.75 -21.75
N PHE A 18 42.19 -7.56 -22.80
CA PHE A 18 41.75 -6.89 -24.02
C PHE A 18 40.73 -7.76 -24.77
N THR A 19 41.03 -9.04 -24.95
CA THR A 19 40.11 -10.01 -25.57
C THR A 19 38.80 -10.16 -24.77
N GLY A 20 38.87 -10.16 -23.44
CA GLY A 20 37.68 -10.15 -22.57
C GLY A 20 36.82 -8.89 -22.73
N ASN A 21 37.44 -7.73 -22.93
CA ASN A 21 36.72 -6.47 -23.15
C ASN A 21 36.07 -6.39 -24.54
N VAL A 22 36.70 -6.97 -25.58
CA VAL A 22 36.10 -7.09 -26.91
C VAL A 22 34.87 -8.00 -26.88
N LEU A 23 34.96 -9.16 -26.22
CA LEU A 23 33.81 -10.04 -26.05
C LEU A 23 32.68 -9.38 -25.25
N PHE A 24 33.01 -8.62 -24.21
CA PHE A 24 32.02 -7.82 -23.48
C PHE A 24 31.26 -6.86 -24.40
N ALA A 25 31.98 -6.09 -25.23
CA ALA A 25 31.38 -5.12 -26.13
C ALA A 25 30.47 -5.80 -27.18
N VAL A 26 30.89 -6.92 -27.76
CA VAL A 26 30.09 -7.68 -28.72
C VAL A 26 28.81 -8.22 -28.09
N PHE A 27 28.92 -8.87 -26.91
CA PHE A 27 27.73 -9.37 -26.21
C PHE A 27 26.81 -8.23 -25.77
N PHE A 28 27.35 -7.10 -25.36
CA PHE A 28 26.57 -5.93 -24.94
C PHE A 28 25.75 -5.35 -26.09
N VAL A 29 26.37 -5.13 -27.25
CA VAL A 29 25.69 -4.65 -28.45
C VAL A 29 24.64 -5.65 -28.94
N LEU A 30 24.95 -6.96 -28.92
CA LEU A 30 23.98 -7.99 -29.29
C LEU A 30 22.79 -8.03 -28.33
N THR A 31 23.01 -7.92 -27.01
CA THR A 31 21.92 -7.89 -26.04
C THR A 31 21.05 -6.63 -26.15
N ILE A 32 21.64 -5.48 -26.49
CA ILE A 32 20.87 -4.26 -26.74
C ILE A 32 20.07 -4.42 -28.04
N GLY A 33 20.67 -4.94 -29.11
CA GLY A 33 19.97 -5.21 -30.37
C GLY A 33 18.81 -6.19 -30.20
N LEU A 34 18.99 -7.24 -29.41
CA LEU A 34 17.93 -8.19 -29.06
C LEU A 34 16.85 -7.52 -28.21
N TYR A 35 17.23 -6.72 -27.21
CA TYR A 35 16.29 -5.99 -26.37
C TYR A 35 15.44 -5.00 -27.18
N CYS A 36 16.05 -4.21 -28.07
CA CYS A 36 15.34 -3.31 -28.97
C CYS A 36 14.45 -4.07 -29.99
N GLY A 37 14.90 -5.23 -30.48
CA GLY A 37 14.13 -6.06 -31.41
C GLY A 37 12.94 -6.78 -30.78
N PHE A 38 13.02 -7.09 -29.48
CA PHE A 38 11.94 -7.75 -28.72
C PHE A 38 11.18 -6.81 -27.80
N GLN A 39 11.42 -5.50 -27.87
CA GLN A 39 10.80 -4.53 -26.96
C GLN A 39 9.28 -4.68 -26.94
N SER A 40 8.64 -4.76 -28.12
CA SER A 40 7.18 -4.96 -28.25
C SER A 40 6.68 -6.28 -27.65
N ALA A 41 7.42 -7.39 -27.82
CA ALA A 41 7.05 -8.69 -27.27
C ALA A 41 7.25 -8.78 -25.75
N VAL A 42 8.30 -8.14 -25.23
CA VAL A 42 8.56 -8.05 -23.78
C VAL A 42 7.50 -7.19 -23.11
N GLU A 43 7.10 -6.08 -23.74
CA GLU A 43 6.07 -5.17 -23.23
C GLU A 43 4.68 -5.84 -23.25
N ASP A 44 4.34 -6.62 -24.29
CA ASP A 44 3.10 -7.41 -24.35
C ASP A 44 3.07 -8.54 -23.30
N VAL A 45 4.20 -9.21 -23.06
CA VAL A 45 4.34 -10.22 -22.00
C VAL A 45 4.28 -9.59 -20.61
N PHE A 46 4.88 -8.41 -20.41
CA PHE A 46 4.84 -7.71 -19.12
C PHE A 46 3.44 -7.17 -18.82
N ASN A 47 2.72 -6.69 -19.84
CA ASN A 47 1.31 -6.29 -19.71
C ASN A 47 0.43 -7.50 -19.34
N ARG A 48 0.62 -8.66 -19.99
CA ARG A 48 -0.08 -9.92 -19.64
C ARG A 48 0.32 -10.48 -18.27
N LEU A 49 1.56 -10.27 -17.82
CA LEU A 49 1.98 -10.65 -16.46
C LEU A 49 1.44 -9.68 -15.40
N SER A 50 1.32 -8.39 -15.72
CA SER A 50 0.80 -7.38 -14.80
C SER A 50 -0.67 -7.63 -14.45
N THR A 51 -1.45 -8.19 -15.38
CA THR A 51 -2.83 -8.63 -15.15
C THR A 51 -2.91 -9.89 -14.27
N LEU A 52 -1.87 -10.74 -14.27
CA LEU A 52 -1.80 -11.95 -13.43
C LEU A 52 -1.32 -11.67 -11.99
N PHE A 53 -0.53 -10.61 -11.78
CA PHE A 53 0.01 -10.25 -10.46
C PHE A 53 -0.79 -9.18 -9.71
N ARG A 54 -1.88 -8.67 -10.29
CA ARG A 54 -2.85 -7.84 -9.56
C ARG A 54 -3.70 -8.78 -8.71
N ARG A 55 -3.17 -9.14 -7.53
CA ARG A 55 -3.88 -9.82 -6.45
C ARG A 55 -5.14 -9.01 -6.13
N ARG A 56 -6.25 -9.37 -6.77
CA ARG A 56 -7.59 -8.83 -6.53
C ARG A 56 -7.99 -9.37 -5.17
N GLU A 57 -8.19 -8.51 -4.18
CA GLU A 57 -8.85 -8.91 -2.94
C GLU A 57 -10.25 -9.38 -3.33
N VAL A 58 -10.46 -10.70 -3.32
CA VAL A 58 -11.76 -11.32 -3.57
C VAL A 58 -12.40 -11.54 -2.21
N MET A 59 -13.44 -10.76 -1.88
CA MET A 59 -14.38 -11.15 -0.82
C MET A 59 -15.19 -12.33 -1.33
N ALA A 60 -14.82 -13.54 -0.90
CA ALA A 60 -15.64 -14.71 -1.12
C ALA A 60 -16.84 -14.67 -0.17
N ILE A 61 -18.03 -14.38 -0.69
CA ILE A 61 -19.29 -14.58 0.04
C ILE A 61 -19.68 -16.04 -0.17
N ALA A 62 -19.39 -16.90 0.81
CA ALA A 62 -19.91 -18.26 0.82
C ALA A 62 -21.34 -18.25 1.38
N GLU A 63 -22.34 -18.39 0.51
CA GLU A 63 -23.70 -18.73 0.95
C GLU A 63 -23.74 -20.19 1.39
N THR A 64 -24.04 -20.44 2.66
CA THR A 64 -24.43 -21.77 3.14
C THR A 64 -25.94 -21.81 3.38
N ALA A 65 -26.50 -23.01 3.26
CA ALA A 65 -27.91 -23.32 3.00
C ALA A 65 -28.97 -22.87 4.03
N ASN A 66 -28.64 -22.02 5.01
CA ASN A 66 -29.57 -21.58 6.06
C ASN A 66 -29.73 -20.05 6.20
N GLY A 67 -29.32 -19.24 5.22
CA GLY A 67 -29.84 -17.88 5.06
C GLY A 67 -29.52 -16.82 6.15
N GLU A 68 -28.61 -17.10 7.09
CA GLU A 68 -28.10 -16.07 8.03
C GLU A 68 -26.69 -15.61 7.61
N LYS A 69 -26.55 -14.32 7.31
CA LYS A 69 -25.26 -13.66 7.05
C LYS A 69 -24.54 -13.41 8.36
N MET A 70 -23.51 -14.20 8.67
CA MET A 70 -22.62 -13.93 9.80
C MET A 70 -21.33 -13.27 9.31
N HIS A 71 -21.13 -12.00 9.69
CA HIS A 71 -19.87 -11.29 9.49
C HIS A 71 -18.84 -11.86 10.47
N VAL A 72 -17.84 -12.60 9.98
CA VAL A 72 -16.67 -12.96 10.78
C VAL A 72 -15.55 -11.99 10.44
N SER A 73 -15.52 -10.88 11.17
CA SER A 73 -14.32 -10.06 11.31
C SER A 73 -13.48 -10.64 12.44
N VAL A 74 -12.29 -11.17 12.13
CA VAL A 74 -11.27 -11.39 13.14
C VAL A 74 -10.60 -10.04 13.37
N GLU A 75 -10.96 -9.35 14.45
CA GLU A 75 -10.26 -8.18 14.95
C GLU A 75 -9.83 -8.38 16.40
N GLU A 76 -8.69 -7.79 16.75
CA GLU A 76 -8.41 -7.31 18.10
C GLU A 76 -7.47 -6.10 18.03
N PRO A 77 -7.47 -5.16 19.00
CA PRO A 77 -8.52 -4.15 19.13
C PRO A 77 -7.92 -2.72 19.20
N SER A 78 -8.70 -1.70 18.81
CA SER A 78 -8.47 -0.35 19.31
C SER A 78 -9.75 0.28 19.83
N VAL A 79 -9.79 0.39 21.15
CA VAL A 79 -10.79 1.04 21.99
C VAL A 79 -10.94 2.51 21.60
N THR A 80 -12.16 3.00 21.45
CA THR A 80 -12.53 4.36 21.90
C THR A 80 -13.98 4.38 22.38
N MET A 81 -14.15 5.01 23.54
CA MET A 81 -15.30 4.99 24.44
C MET A 81 -16.56 5.65 23.85
N THR A 82 -17.69 4.97 23.96
CA THR A 82 -19.04 5.55 23.92
C THR A 82 -19.46 5.97 25.32
N GLN A 83 -19.82 7.23 25.50
CA GLN A 83 -20.64 7.69 26.63
C GLN A 83 -22.09 7.82 26.14
N TYR A 84 -22.97 7.10 26.83
CA TYR A 84 -24.42 7.17 26.71
C TYR A 84 -25.02 8.28 27.59
N PHE A 85 -26.34 8.44 27.41
CA PHE A 85 -27.38 9.13 28.19
C PHE A 85 -27.92 10.36 27.45
N GLU A 86 -29.22 10.57 27.29
CA GLU A 86 -30.43 9.79 27.58
C GLU A 86 -31.58 10.52 26.87
N THR A 87 -32.59 9.79 26.40
CA THR A 87 -33.86 10.32 25.91
C THR A 87 -34.66 10.94 27.05
N ASN A 88 -35.33 12.07 26.80
CA ASN A 88 -36.58 12.39 27.49
C ASN A 88 -37.63 12.85 26.48
N SER A 89 -38.74 12.11 26.52
CA SER A 89 -40.04 12.41 25.94
C SER A 89 -40.68 13.57 26.68
N GLU A 90 -41.28 14.50 25.95
CA GLU A 90 -42.38 15.31 26.45
C GLU A 90 -43.43 15.48 25.35
N VAL A 91 -44.58 14.85 25.59
CA VAL A 91 -45.85 15.05 24.88
C VAL A 91 -46.33 16.46 25.18
N SER A 92 -46.73 17.21 24.16
CA SER A 92 -47.69 18.31 24.33
C SER A 92 -48.69 18.30 23.20
N ASP A 93 -49.94 17.98 23.57
CA ASP A 93 -51.15 18.21 22.80
C ASP A 93 -51.26 19.70 22.45
N ILE A 94 -51.61 20.03 21.21
CA ILE A 94 -52.17 21.35 20.88
C ILE A 94 -53.47 21.15 20.10
N GLU A 95 -54.49 21.74 20.70
CA GLU A 95 -55.91 21.72 20.40
C GLU A 95 -56.25 22.33 19.03
N GLU A 96 -57.26 21.73 18.40
CA GLU A 96 -57.94 22.22 17.22
C GLU A 96 -58.67 23.55 17.55
N SER A 97 -58.02 24.68 17.26
CA SER A 97 -58.64 25.99 17.44
C SER A 97 -59.55 26.32 16.24
N ASN A 98 -60.85 26.26 16.47
CA ASN A 98 -61.89 26.75 15.56
C ASN A 98 -61.74 28.28 15.37
N ALA A 99 -61.10 28.70 14.29
CA ALA A 99 -61.08 30.11 13.89
C ALA A 99 -62.43 30.48 13.25
N THR A 100 -63.32 31.08 14.05
CA THR A 100 -64.50 31.79 13.55
C THR A 100 -64.04 33.15 13.03
N PHE A 101 -64.19 33.42 11.74
CA PHE A 101 -63.89 34.75 11.18
C PHE A 101 -65.14 35.57 10.90
N GLU A 102 -65.07 36.81 11.34
CA GLU A 102 -66.06 37.86 11.18
C GLU A 102 -66.31 38.16 9.70
N LYS A 103 -67.60 38.21 9.35
CA LYS A 103 -68.10 38.64 8.05
C LYS A 103 -67.90 40.15 7.91
N SER A 104 -66.81 40.57 7.26
CA SER A 104 -66.67 41.95 6.78
C SER A 104 -67.03 42.01 5.29
N THR A 105 -68.07 42.78 4.99
CA THR A 105 -68.57 43.08 3.66
C THR A 105 -67.80 44.24 3.04
N ASP A 106 -67.61 44.18 1.71
CA ASP A 106 -67.41 45.28 0.76
C ASP A 106 -66.04 45.50 0.07
N LYS A 107 -65.19 44.47 -0.06
CA LYS A 107 -64.21 44.39 -1.16
C LYS A 107 -64.12 42.97 -1.70
N ALA A 108 -64.12 42.83 -3.04
CA ALA A 108 -63.79 41.57 -3.67
C ALA A 108 -62.38 41.14 -3.19
N PRO A 109 -62.21 39.90 -2.69
CA PRO A 109 -60.97 39.45 -2.04
C PRO A 109 -59.79 39.31 -3.00
N PHE A 110 -60.03 39.39 -4.30
CA PHE A 110 -59.05 39.38 -5.38
C PHE A 110 -59.60 40.15 -6.59
N GLU A 111 -58.71 40.61 -7.47
CA GLU A 111 -59.04 41.25 -8.75
C GLU A 111 -59.01 40.21 -9.88
N VAL A 112 -60.03 40.14 -10.72
CA VAL A 112 -60.00 39.28 -11.93
C VAL A 112 -59.33 40.07 -13.06
N LEU A 113 -58.15 39.60 -13.50
CA LEU A 113 -57.36 40.24 -14.55
C LEU A 113 -57.85 39.86 -15.94
N GLU A 114 -58.10 38.58 -16.17
CA GLU A 114 -58.52 38.04 -17.46
C GLU A 114 -59.35 36.77 -17.27
N VAL A 115 -60.26 36.48 -18.19
CA VAL A 115 -60.98 35.21 -18.23
C VAL A 115 -60.62 34.52 -19.53
N VAL A 116 -59.95 33.37 -19.44
CA VAL A 116 -59.46 32.59 -20.58
C VAL A 116 -60.07 31.19 -20.48
N ASP A 117 -60.90 30.86 -21.47
CA ASP A 117 -61.69 29.62 -21.52
C ASP A 117 -62.47 29.37 -20.22
N ASP A 118 -62.24 28.23 -19.55
CA ASP A 118 -62.91 27.83 -18.32
C ASP A 118 -62.17 28.29 -17.04
N MET A 119 -61.21 29.22 -17.16
CA MET A 119 -60.41 29.74 -16.04
C MET A 119 -60.45 31.27 -15.91
N ARG A 120 -60.37 31.74 -14.67
CA ARG A 120 -60.19 33.14 -14.28
C ARG A 120 -58.74 33.32 -13.84
N HIS A 121 -58.04 34.25 -14.47
CA HIS A 121 -56.79 34.78 -13.98
C HIS A 121 -57.10 35.85 -12.93
N ILE A 122 -56.66 35.64 -11.70
CA ILE A 122 -56.95 36.51 -10.56
C ILE A 122 -55.65 37.01 -9.92
N ARG A 123 -55.70 38.18 -9.30
CA ARG A 123 -54.63 38.76 -8.48
C ARG A 123 -55.13 39.01 -7.07
N PHE A 124 -54.44 38.44 -6.09
CA PHE A 124 -54.72 38.64 -4.67
C PHE A 124 -54.19 40.00 -4.18
N SER A 125 -54.63 40.43 -2.99
CA SER A 125 -54.25 41.72 -2.41
C SER A 125 -52.76 41.86 -2.06
N ASP A 126 -52.05 40.74 -1.94
CA ASP A 126 -50.59 40.67 -1.72
C ASP A 126 -49.79 40.78 -3.04
N GLY A 127 -50.48 40.80 -4.19
CA GLY A 127 -49.88 40.91 -5.52
C GLY A 127 -49.64 39.57 -6.22
N GLU A 128 -49.93 38.44 -5.57
CA GLU A 128 -49.81 37.11 -6.19
C GLU A 128 -50.91 36.87 -7.23
N GLU A 129 -50.55 36.20 -8.32
CA GLU A 129 -51.44 35.90 -9.44
C GLU A 129 -51.68 34.39 -9.55
N ALA A 130 -52.93 33.98 -9.80
CA ALA A 130 -53.31 32.58 -9.93
C ALA A 130 -54.37 32.37 -11.02
N TYR A 131 -54.39 31.17 -11.62
CA TYR A 131 -55.45 30.74 -12.54
C TYR A 131 -56.38 29.77 -11.82
N VAL A 132 -57.65 30.13 -11.71
CA VAL A 132 -58.66 29.37 -10.96
C VAL A 132 -59.86 29.05 -11.85
N GLY A 133 -60.49 27.89 -11.66
CA GLY A 133 -61.66 27.51 -12.46
C GLY A 133 -62.83 28.50 -12.34
N ILE A 134 -63.56 28.71 -13.44
CA ILE A 134 -64.80 29.52 -13.46
C ILE A 134 -65.88 28.96 -12.51
N GLY A 135 -65.87 27.65 -12.27
CA GLY A 135 -66.85 26.97 -11.41
C GLY A 135 -66.58 27.07 -9.90
N LEU A 136 -65.43 27.61 -9.48
CA LEU A 136 -65.10 27.78 -8.07
C LEU A 136 -65.77 29.03 -7.50
N SER A 137 -66.31 28.93 -6.29
CA SER A 137 -66.78 30.08 -5.53
C SER A 137 -65.59 30.93 -5.04
N ASP A 138 -65.85 32.21 -4.74
CA ASP A 138 -64.83 33.10 -4.18
C ASP A 138 -64.33 32.57 -2.83
N GLU A 139 -65.19 31.90 -2.06
CA GLU A 139 -64.83 31.23 -0.81
C GLU A 139 -63.88 30.04 -1.01
N GLU A 140 -64.10 29.20 -2.03
CA GLU A 140 -63.22 28.05 -2.35
C GLU A 140 -61.83 28.51 -2.78
N ILE A 141 -61.75 29.59 -3.56
CA ILE A 141 -60.49 30.19 -4.01
C ILE A 141 -59.66 30.70 -2.81
N ILE A 142 -60.30 31.36 -1.85
CA ILE A 142 -59.64 31.86 -0.65
C ILE A 142 -59.17 30.70 0.24
N LEU A 143 -59.99 29.64 0.35
CA LEU A 143 -59.64 28.46 1.13
C LEU A 143 -58.42 27.73 0.54
N GLU A 144 -58.36 27.60 -0.79
CA GLU A 144 -57.23 26.98 -1.49
C GLU A 144 -55.95 27.82 -1.39
N LYS A 145 -56.06 29.15 -1.49
CA LYS A 145 -54.92 30.04 -1.24
C LYS A 145 -54.41 29.91 0.19
N ALA A 146 -55.30 29.99 1.18
CA ALA A 146 -54.93 29.85 2.58
C ALA A 146 -54.29 28.48 2.88
N TYR A 147 -54.77 27.42 2.23
CA TYR A 147 -54.18 26.08 2.32
C TYR A 147 -52.78 26.03 1.70
N ASN A 148 -52.58 26.59 0.50
CA ASN A 148 -51.27 26.62 -0.15
C ASN A 148 -50.26 27.53 0.56
N ASP A 149 -50.69 28.70 1.05
CA ASP A 149 -49.86 29.63 1.84
C ASP A 149 -49.43 29.01 3.18
N SER A 150 -50.23 28.06 3.70
CA SER A 150 -49.91 27.32 4.93
C SER A 150 -49.02 26.10 4.70
N ARG A 151 -48.83 25.65 3.46
CA ARG A 151 -47.96 24.52 3.11
C ARG A 151 -46.53 24.98 2.91
N ASP A 152 -45.63 24.37 3.66
CA ASP A 152 -44.21 24.55 3.47
C ASP A 152 -43.69 23.46 2.51
N TYR A 153 -43.74 23.76 1.21
CA TYR A 153 -43.27 22.86 0.16
C TYR A 153 -41.79 22.47 0.32
N ASP A 154 -40.97 23.36 0.87
CA ASP A 154 -39.56 23.08 1.13
C ASP A 154 -39.42 22.05 2.26
N ALA A 155 -40.23 22.17 3.32
CA ALA A 155 -40.27 21.18 4.39
C ALA A 155 -40.79 19.81 3.92
N GLU A 156 -41.84 19.77 3.09
CA GLU A 156 -42.37 18.53 2.51
C GLU A 156 -41.34 17.85 1.59
N LEU A 157 -40.61 18.63 0.80
CA LEU A 157 -39.55 18.12 -0.08
C LEU A 157 -38.34 17.59 0.71
N GLU A 158 -37.95 18.28 1.78
CA GLU A 158 -36.90 17.86 2.71
C GLU A 158 -37.28 16.56 3.44
N GLU A 159 -38.55 16.41 3.83
CA GLU A 159 -39.07 15.18 4.44
C GLU A 159 -39.06 14.01 3.45
N ALA A 160 -39.53 14.23 2.21
CA ALA A 160 -39.48 13.22 1.15
C ALA A 160 -38.03 12.81 0.79
N TYR A 161 -37.09 13.77 0.81
CA TYR A 161 -35.68 13.50 0.58
C TYR A 161 -35.05 12.68 1.72
N LYS A 162 -35.42 12.97 2.97
CA LYS A 162 -35.00 12.18 4.14
C LYS A 162 -35.56 10.76 4.10
N GLU A 163 -36.84 10.60 3.76
CA GLU A 163 -37.45 9.28 3.58
C GLU A 163 -36.74 8.48 2.48
N TYR A 164 -36.40 9.12 1.35
CA TYR A 164 -35.60 8.51 0.30
C TYR A 164 -34.23 8.04 0.79
N LEU A 165 -33.48 8.89 1.51
CA LEU A 165 -32.20 8.50 2.10
C LEU A 165 -32.34 7.36 3.12
N ASP A 166 -33.38 7.39 3.95
CA ASP A 166 -33.65 6.36 4.97
C ASP A 166 -34.12 5.03 4.39
N SER A 167 -34.66 5.04 3.17
CA SER A 167 -34.97 3.82 2.43
C SER A 167 -33.73 3.12 1.83
N MET A 168 -32.59 3.81 1.72
CA MET A 168 -31.36 3.25 1.15
C MET A 168 -30.71 2.23 2.10
N THR A 169 -30.21 1.15 1.51
CA THR A 169 -29.27 0.26 2.20
C THR A 169 -27.96 0.98 2.51
N ALA A 170 -27.16 0.43 3.42
CA ALA A 170 -25.86 1.01 3.77
C ALA A 170 -24.91 1.12 2.55
N GLU A 171 -25.00 0.18 1.60
CA GLU A 171 -24.22 0.20 0.36
C GLU A 171 -24.73 1.29 -0.60
N GLU A 172 -26.04 1.41 -0.79
CA GLU A 172 -26.63 2.46 -1.64
C GLU A 172 -26.37 3.87 -1.09
N ARG A 173 -26.40 4.02 0.24
CA ARG A 173 -26.07 5.30 0.88
C ARG A 173 -24.58 5.65 0.72
N TYR A 174 -23.69 4.67 0.90
CA TYR A 174 -22.27 4.86 0.64
C TYR A 174 -22.01 5.24 -0.82
N ASP A 175 -22.65 4.57 -1.77
CA ASP A 175 -22.51 4.86 -3.18
C ASP A 175 -23.04 6.25 -3.53
N HIS A 176 -24.21 6.63 -3.00
CA HIS A 176 -24.80 7.96 -3.16
C HIS A 176 -23.85 9.07 -2.67
N ASP A 177 -23.32 8.94 -1.45
CA ASP A 177 -22.46 9.95 -0.82
C ASP A 177 -21.11 10.13 -1.52
N HIS A 178 -20.65 9.11 -2.25
CA HIS A 178 -19.36 9.11 -2.95
C HIS A 178 -19.50 9.22 -4.48
N GLY A 179 -20.70 9.47 -5.00
CA GLY A 179 -20.93 9.60 -6.44
C GLY A 179 -20.61 8.32 -7.21
N ILE A 180 -20.88 7.16 -6.62
CA ILE A 180 -20.64 5.84 -7.19
C ILE A 180 -21.92 5.35 -7.86
N LYS A 181 -21.79 4.89 -9.10
CA LYS A 181 -22.86 4.20 -9.83
C LYS A 181 -22.46 2.74 -10.02
N ARG A 182 -23.22 1.80 -9.45
CA ARG A 182 -23.02 0.36 -9.68
C ARG A 182 -23.93 -0.14 -10.78
N VAL A 183 -23.39 -0.98 -11.67
CA VAL A 183 -24.16 -1.61 -12.75
C VAL A 183 -23.81 -3.09 -12.80
N LYS A 184 -24.84 -3.95 -12.70
CA LYS A 184 -24.68 -5.40 -12.88
C LYS A 184 -24.66 -5.74 -14.37
N LYS A 185 -23.57 -6.35 -14.84
CA LYS A 185 -23.45 -6.92 -16.17
C LYS A 185 -23.63 -8.42 -16.10
N LYS A 186 -24.49 -8.95 -16.99
CA LYS A 186 -24.54 -10.39 -17.25
C LYS A 186 -23.46 -10.72 -18.27
N ARG A 187 -22.61 -11.70 -17.97
CA ARG A 187 -21.68 -12.24 -18.95
C ARG A 187 -22.45 -13.18 -19.88
N GLU A 188 -22.34 -12.98 -21.19
CA GLU A 188 -22.90 -13.90 -22.17
C GLU A 188 -21.85 -14.96 -22.51
N TYR A 189 -22.17 -16.23 -22.20
CA TYR A 189 -21.38 -17.37 -22.63
C TYR A 189 -21.86 -17.84 -24.01
N GLY A 190 -20.93 -18.23 -24.89
CA GLY A 190 -21.26 -18.74 -26.22
C GLY A 190 -21.79 -20.18 -26.24
N GLU A 191 -21.66 -20.91 -25.12
CA GLU A 191 -22.05 -22.32 -24.95
C GLU A 191 -22.56 -22.55 -23.52
N GLU A 192 -23.49 -23.51 -23.33
CA GLU A 192 -23.94 -23.93 -21.99
C GLU A 192 -22.81 -24.65 -21.25
N VAL A 193 -22.33 -24.06 -20.15
CA VAL A 193 -21.28 -24.62 -19.30
C VAL A 193 -21.91 -25.26 -18.06
N GLY A 194 -21.45 -26.45 -17.67
CA GLY A 194 -21.92 -27.15 -16.47
C GLY A 194 -21.33 -26.55 -15.19
N PHE A 195 -22.20 -26.23 -14.22
CA PHE A 195 -21.93 -25.34 -13.07
C PHE A 195 -21.29 -25.98 -11.83
N PHE A 196 -20.54 -25.19 -11.05
CA PHE A 196 -20.29 -25.45 -9.61
C PHE A 196 -20.30 -24.19 -8.69
N SER A 197 -19.93 -22.97 -9.13
CA SER A 197 -20.07 -21.73 -8.35
C SER A 197 -19.89 -20.45 -9.20
N SER A 198 -20.20 -19.26 -8.68
CA SER A 198 -19.91 -17.96 -9.30
C SER A 198 -19.31 -16.96 -8.30
N VAL A 199 -18.45 -16.06 -8.79
CA VAL A 199 -17.86 -14.96 -8.01
C VAL A 199 -18.16 -13.62 -8.66
N SER A 200 -18.44 -12.59 -7.85
CA SER A 200 -18.64 -11.22 -8.33
C SER A 200 -17.29 -10.57 -8.63
N VAL A 201 -17.16 -10.05 -9.83
CA VAL A 201 -15.96 -9.39 -10.32
C VAL A 201 -16.29 -7.92 -10.61
N GLN A 202 -15.61 -7.00 -9.91
CA GLN A 202 -15.88 -5.56 -10.03
C GLN A 202 -14.82 -4.85 -10.88
N GLU A 203 -15.24 -4.18 -11.96
CA GLU A 203 -14.40 -3.25 -12.73
C GLU A 203 -14.74 -1.81 -12.33
N ILE A 204 -13.71 -1.05 -11.95
CA ILE A 204 -13.86 0.31 -11.42
C ILE A 204 -13.38 1.31 -12.47
N HIS A 205 -14.27 2.22 -12.85
CA HIS A 205 -14.03 3.29 -13.81
C HIS A 205 -14.21 4.63 -13.12
N ASN A 206 -13.11 5.38 -12.97
CA ASN A 206 -13.16 6.74 -12.41
C ASN A 206 -13.37 7.74 -13.55
N ASN A 207 -14.46 8.51 -13.49
CA ASN A 207 -14.78 9.52 -14.47
C ASN A 207 -14.06 10.85 -14.17
N PRO A 208 -13.79 11.69 -15.19
CA PRO A 208 -13.15 12.99 -15.00
C PRO A 208 -13.93 13.98 -14.14
N ASP A 209 -15.24 13.78 -13.99
CA ASP A 209 -16.15 14.60 -13.16
C ASP A 209 -16.11 14.24 -11.67
N GLY A 210 -15.27 13.27 -11.28
CA GLY A 210 -15.12 12.80 -9.90
C GLY A 210 -16.07 11.65 -9.53
N THR A 211 -16.98 11.25 -10.42
CA THR A 211 -17.87 10.09 -10.20
C THR A 211 -17.14 8.77 -10.48
N THR A 212 -17.63 7.69 -9.87
CA THR A 212 -17.07 6.34 -10.08
C THR A 212 -18.15 5.40 -10.62
N LEU A 213 -17.88 4.72 -11.72
CA LEU A 213 -18.72 3.62 -12.22
C LEU A 213 -18.09 2.30 -11.81
N ILE A 214 -18.84 1.45 -11.11
CA ILE A 214 -18.43 0.08 -10.79
C ILE A 214 -19.31 -0.88 -11.59
N GLU A 215 -18.69 -1.65 -12.47
CA GLU A 215 -19.35 -2.69 -13.24
C GLU A 215 -19.14 -4.04 -12.56
N GLU A 216 -20.22 -4.65 -12.09
CA GLU A 216 -20.18 -5.94 -11.40
C GLU A 216 -20.58 -7.04 -12.39
N THR A 217 -19.67 -7.98 -12.65
CA THR A 217 -19.92 -9.14 -13.51
C THR A 217 -19.82 -10.41 -12.67
N GLU A 218 -20.84 -11.25 -12.71
CA GLU A 218 -20.73 -12.59 -12.16
C GLU A 218 -19.92 -13.48 -13.10
N GLN A 219 -18.87 -14.08 -12.58
CA GLN A 219 -18.01 -14.99 -13.32
C GLN A 219 -18.12 -16.39 -12.73
N GLU A 220 -18.47 -17.36 -13.58
CA GLU A 220 -18.49 -18.77 -13.21
C GLU A 220 -17.07 -19.29 -12.95
N VAL A 221 -16.92 -20.03 -11.86
CA VAL A 221 -15.64 -20.57 -11.38
C VAL A 221 -15.80 -21.98 -10.83
N TYR A 222 -14.69 -22.71 -10.78
CA TYR A 222 -14.56 -23.93 -10.03
C TYR A 222 -13.88 -23.65 -8.69
N VAL A 223 -14.49 -24.08 -7.59
CA VAL A 223 -13.94 -23.92 -6.24
C VAL A 223 -13.58 -25.30 -5.68
N THR A 224 -12.33 -25.48 -5.27
CA THR A 224 -11.85 -26.72 -4.65
C THR A 224 -12.29 -26.82 -3.18
N PRO A 225 -12.28 -28.03 -2.56
CA PRO A 225 -12.66 -28.21 -1.16
C PRO A 225 -11.84 -27.40 -0.13
N ASP A 226 -10.64 -26.97 -0.49
CA ASP A 226 -9.76 -26.11 0.32
C ASP A 226 -10.02 -24.60 0.12
N GLY A 227 -10.98 -24.24 -0.75
CA GLY A 227 -11.37 -22.86 -1.04
C GLY A 227 -10.60 -22.18 -2.17
N SER A 228 -9.74 -22.90 -2.91
CA SER A 228 -9.06 -22.32 -4.07
C SER A 228 -10.01 -22.12 -5.25
N VAL A 229 -9.90 -20.98 -5.94
CA VAL A 229 -10.80 -20.57 -7.04
C VAL A 229 -10.07 -20.68 -8.38
N TYR A 230 -10.68 -21.36 -9.34
CA TYR A 230 -10.18 -21.55 -10.71
C TYR A 230 -11.20 -21.03 -11.73
N TYR A 231 -10.77 -20.12 -12.60
CA TYR A 231 -11.63 -19.58 -13.65
C TYR A 231 -11.75 -20.55 -14.82
N LEU A 232 -12.92 -20.59 -15.47
CA LEU A 232 -13.19 -21.45 -16.63
C LEU A 232 -12.17 -21.26 -17.77
N GLU A 233 -11.71 -20.02 -17.97
CA GLU A 233 -10.71 -19.67 -18.99
C GLU A 233 -9.37 -20.36 -18.74
N ASP A 234 -9.04 -20.61 -17.48
CA ASP A 234 -7.78 -21.26 -17.07
C ASP A 234 -7.89 -22.79 -17.12
N MET A 235 -9.10 -23.34 -17.09
CA MET A 235 -9.33 -24.79 -17.11
C MET A 235 -8.87 -25.44 -18.40
N GLY A 236 -9.11 -24.82 -19.56
CA GLY A 236 -8.66 -25.36 -20.86
C GLY A 236 -7.14 -25.59 -20.92
N PRO A 237 -6.32 -24.57 -20.63
CA PRO A 237 -4.86 -24.72 -20.51
C PRO A 237 -4.42 -25.75 -19.46
N ILE A 238 -5.06 -25.80 -18.29
CA ILE A 238 -4.75 -26.75 -17.21
C ILE A 238 -5.04 -28.19 -17.67
N CYS A 239 -6.22 -28.44 -18.25
CA CYS A 239 -6.60 -29.74 -18.79
C CYS A 239 -5.67 -30.17 -19.94
N ASN A 240 -5.32 -29.26 -20.85
CA ASN A 240 -4.38 -29.54 -21.93
C ASN A 240 -2.97 -29.86 -21.43
N PHE A 241 -2.50 -29.15 -20.41
CA PHE A 241 -1.23 -29.46 -19.75
C PHE A 241 -1.29 -30.86 -19.11
N TYR A 242 -2.33 -31.14 -18.33
CA TYR A 242 -2.52 -32.45 -17.72
C TYR A 242 -2.56 -33.56 -18.77
N GLU A 243 -3.40 -33.45 -19.81
CA GLU A 243 -3.50 -34.44 -20.87
C GLU A 243 -2.19 -34.68 -21.62
N LYS A 244 -1.44 -33.61 -21.91
CA LYS A 244 -0.16 -33.68 -22.61
C LYS A 244 0.92 -34.38 -21.79
N TYR A 245 0.87 -34.23 -20.47
CA TYR A 245 1.93 -34.70 -19.60
C TYR A 245 1.49 -35.84 -18.67
N LYS A 246 0.23 -36.30 -18.67
CA LYS A 246 -0.30 -37.30 -17.73
C LYS A 246 0.51 -38.60 -17.66
N ASP A 247 1.15 -38.99 -18.77
CA ASP A 247 1.96 -40.21 -18.87
C ASP A 247 3.45 -39.98 -18.50
N THR A 248 3.85 -38.72 -18.31
CA THR A 248 5.22 -38.27 -17.95
C THR A 248 5.27 -37.47 -16.64
N ILE A 249 4.10 -37.10 -16.13
CA ILE A 249 3.89 -36.43 -14.86
C ILE A 249 4.29 -37.45 -13.80
N GLU A 250 5.29 -37.05 -12.99
CA GLU A 250 5.56 -37.64 -11.69
C GLU A 250 4.20 -37.97 -11.04
N THR A 251 4.05 -39.18 -10.50
CA THR A 251 2.79 -39.62 -9.88
C THR A 251 2.26 -38.54 -8.94
N HIS A 252 0.94 -38.45 -8.75
CA HIS A 252 0.36 -37.43 -7.87
C HIS A 252 1.04 -37.38 -6.48
N GLU A 253 1.49 -38.54 -5.98
CA GLU A 253 2.28 -38.70 -4.77
C GLU A 253 3.68 -38.05 -4.86
N GLU A 254 4.39 -38.21 -5.98
CA GLU A 254 5.68 -37.57 -6.24
C GLU A 254 5.55 -36.04 -6.32
N ILE A 255 4.51 -35.50 -6.97
CA ILE A 255 4.25 -34.04 -7.03
C ILE A 255 3.99 -33.48 -5.62
N ILE A 256 3.13 -34.13 -4.83
CA ILE A 256 2.84 -33.72 -3.45
C ILE A 256 4.11 -33.76 -2.61
N THR A 257 4.88 -34.84 -2.69
CA THR A 257 6.14 -35.02 -1.95
C THR A 257 7.13 -33.92 -2.30
N ARG A 258 7.27 -33.58 -3.58
CA ARG A 258 8.17 -32.53 -4.03
C ARG A 258 7.73 -31.14 -3.60
N LYS A 259 6.43 -30.85 -3.64
CA LYS A 259 5.88 -29.60 -3.10
C LYS A 259 6.20 -29.48 -1.61
N GLN A 260 5.99 -30.55 -0.84
CA GLN A 260 6.31 -30.58 0.58
C GLN A 260 7.81 -30.32 0.82
N GLN A 261 8.70 -30.95 0.05
CA GLN A 261 10.15 -30.69 0.13
C GLN A 261 10.51 -29.24 -0.23
N CYS A 262 9.84 -28.63 -1.21
CA CYS A 262 10.04 -27.22 -1.56
C CYS A 262 9.57 -26.29 -0.45
N ASP A 263 8.41 -26.57 0.15
CA ASP A 263 7.86 -25.78 1.25
C ASP A 263 8.77 -25.90 2.49
N GLU A 264 9.23 -27.11 2.83
CA GLU A 264 10.20 -27.35 3.93
C GLU A 264 11.54 -26.63 3.69
N ALA A 265 12.08 -26.70 2.48
CA ALA A 265 13.32 -26.00 2.13
C ALA A 265 13.17 -24.48 2.18
N PHE A 266 11.99 -23.97 1.81
CA PHE A 266 11.66 -22.54 1.91
C PHE A 266 11.57 -22.09 3.37
N GLU A 267 10.91 -22.86 4.24
CA GLU A 267 10.86 -22.58 5.67
C GLU A 267 12.24 -22.65 6.34
N GLU A 268 13.09 -23.61 5.97
CA GLU A 268 14.47 -23.70 6.44
C GLU A 268 15.28 -22.46 6.00
N MET A 269 15.11 -22.01 4.76
CA MET A 269 15.73 -20.80 4.24
C MET A 269 15.30 -19.55 5.02
N GLN A 270 14.00 -19.39 5.30
CA GLN A 270 13.49 -18.30 6.11
C GLN A 270 14.07 -18.32 7.53
N ARG A 271 14.10 -19.48 8.18
CA ARG A 271 14.70 -19.61 9.53
C ARG A 271 16.19 -19.25 9.53
N HIS A 272 16.93 -19.66 8.50
CA HIS A 272 18.33 -19.27 8.35
C HIS A 272 18.50 -17.76 8.13
N GLU A 273 17.64 -17.14 7.33
CA GLU A 273 17.63 -15.69 7.11
C GLU A 273 17.31 -14.92 8.41
N GLU A 274 16.32 -15.37 9.18
CA GLU A 274 15.98 -14.78 10.48
C GLU A 274 17.12 -14.89 11.49
N LEU A 275 17.75 -16.06 11.61
CA LEU A 275 18.91 -16.27 12.47
C LEU A 275 20.08 -15.37 12.06
N TYR A 276 20.35 -15.27 10.75
CA TYR A 276 21.39 -14.39 10.21
C TYR A 276 21.09 -12.91 10.51
N ASN A 277 19.85 -12.48 10.34
CA ASN A 277 19.39 -11.12 10.67
C ASN A 277 19.54 -10.84 12.18
N LEU A 278 19.23 -11.80 13.05
CA LEU A 278 19.41 -11.67 14.50
C LEU A 278 20.89 -11.49 14.87
N GLU A 279 21.79 -12.25 14.25
CA GLU A 279 23.24 -12.09 14.46
C GLU A 279 23.74 -10.73 14.01
N GLN A 280 23.28 -10.24 12.85
CA GLN A 280 23.62 -8.91 12.34
C GLN A 280 23.15 -7.80 13.27
N VAL A 281 21.88 -7.84 13.71
CA VAL A 281 21.32 -6.86 14.66
C VAL A 281 22.12 -6.87 15.96
N SER A 282 22.40 -8.05 16.50
CA SER A 282 23.17 -8.22 17.73
C SER A 282 24.59 -7.63 17.61
N PHE A 283 25.26 -7.86 16.49
CA PHE A 283 26.56 -7.25 16.19
C PHE A 283 26.47 -5.73 16.09
N ILE A 284 25.49 -5.19 15.37
CA ILE A 284 25.32 -3.74 15.19
C ILE A 284 25.08 -3.08 16.54
N CYS A 285 24.23 -3.64 17.39
CA CYS A 285 24.00 -3.14 18.75
C CYS A 285 25.27 -3.21 19.61
N ALA A 286 26.04 -4.29 19.53
CA ALA A 286 27.32 -4.40 20.23
C ALA A 286 28.34 -3.34 19.75
N TYR A 287 28.41 -3.11 18.44
CA TYR A 287 29.25 -2.08 17.83
C TYR A 287 28.83 -0.66 18.24
N ILE A 288 27.54 -0.37 18.20
CA ILE A 288 26.97 0.90 18.67
C ILE A 288 27.24 1.08 20.16
N THR A 289 27.06 0.05 21.00
CA THR A 289 27.40 0.12 22.42
C THR A 289 28.88 0.43 22.62
N HIS A 290 29.76 -0.29 21.93
CA HIS A 290 31.21 -0.09 22.02
C HIS A 290 31.63 1.34 21.66
N THR A 291 30.99 1.93 20.65
CA THR A 291 31.33 3.26 20.12
C THR A 291 30.63 4.41 20.86
N MET A 292 29.37 4.24 21.24
CA MET A 292 28.48 5.33 21.66
C MET A 292 28.17 5.36 23.16
N LYS A 293 28.41 4.28 23.93
CA LYS A 293 28.02 4.20 25.35
C LYS A 293 28.55 5.35 26.22
N GLN A 294 29.74 5.87 25.92
CA GLN A 294 30.33 7.00 26.66
C GLN A 294 29.73 8.37 26.30
N PHE A 295 29.00 8.47 25.20
CA PHE A 295 28.50 9.74 24.64
C PHE A 295 27.00 9.92 24.79
N MET A 296 26.25 8.95 25.34
CA MET A 296 24.80 9.04 25.48
C MET A 296 24.29 8.36 26.76
N GLU A 297 23.11 8.75 27.22
CA GLU A 297 22.46 8.09 28.36
C GLU A 297 21.98 6.69 27.98
N SER A 298 21.83 5.78 28.96
CA SER A 298 21.44 4.38 28.67
C SER A 298 20.13 4.31 27.88
N HIS A 299 19.13 5.11 28.24
CA HIS A 299 17.85 5.12 27.54
C HIS A 299 17.93 5.71 26.11
N GLU A 300 18.88 6.62 25.85
CA GLU A 300 19.16 7.13 24.51
C GLU A 300 19.92 6.10 23.66
N LEU A 301 20.82 5.34 24.28
CA LEU A 301 21.49 4.20 23.64
C LEU A 301 20.48 3.12 23.24
N ASP A 302 19.51 2.82 24.11
CA ASP A 302 18.45 1.85 23.81
C ASP A 302 17.55 2.31 22.65
N LYS A 303 17.26 3.62 22.55
CA LYS A 303 16.58 4.18 21.37
C LYS A 303 17.41 3.98 20.10
N LEU A 304 18.73 4.21 20.18
CA LEU A 304 19.62 4.00 19.04
C LEU A 304 19.69 2.53 18.61
N HIS A 305 19.69 1.58 19.57
CA HIS A 305 19.59 0.15 19.28
C HIS A 305 18.27 -0.20 18.56
N LYS A 306 17.13 0.29 19.06
CA LYS A 306 15.82 0.08 18.42
C LYS A 306 15.76 0.66 17.01
N ASN A 307 16.37 1.84 16.80
CA ASN A 307 16.48 2.42 15.47
C ASN A 307 17.34 1.55 14.54
N ALA A 308 18.48 1.04 15.02
CA ALA A 308 19.35 0.18 14.25
C ALA A 308 18.68 -1.15 13.88
N GLU A 309 17.94 -1.76 14.80
CA GLU A 309 17.10 -2.94 14.53
C GLU A 309 16.06 -2.67 13.44
N LYS A 310 15.34 -1.54 13.52
CA LYS A 310 14.41 -1.15 12.46
C LYS A 310 15.12 -0.94 11.13
N TRP A 311 16.33 -0.41 11.17
CA TRP A 311 17.10 -0.07 9.98
C TRP A 311 17.58 -1.30 9.20
N THR A 312 17.77 -2.45 9.87
CA THR A 312 18.11 -3.71 9.17
C THR A 312 16.94 -4.28 8.37
N LYS A 313 15.70 -3.98 8.77
CA LYS A 313 14.46 -4.46 8.10
C LYS A 313 13.92 -3.48 7.07
N ASN A 314 13.95 -2.18 7.38
CA ASN A 314 13.38 -1.14 6.54
C ASN A 314 14.27 0.13 6.53
N PRO A 315 14.99 0.38 5.42
CA PRO A 315 15.88 1.54 5.28
C PRO A 315 15.20 2.92 5.41
N ILE A 316 13.88 2.99 5.20
CA ILE A 316 13.07 4.21 5.21
C ILE A 316 12.06 4.26 6.38
N ALA A 317 12.27 3.45 7.41
CA ALA A 317 11.42 3.43 8.59
C ALA A 317 11.35 4.79 9.32
N LYS A 318 10.29 4.99 10.10
CA LYS A 318 10.22 6.12 11.05
C LYS A 318 11.14 5.85 12.23
N PHE A 319 12.17 6.66 12.37
CA PHE A 319 13.16 6.56 13.45
C PHE A 319 12.89 7.57 14.57
N ALA A 320 13.21 7.19 15.80
CA ALA A 320 13.17 8.11 16.94
C ALA A 320 14.46 8.95 16.97
N SER A 321 14.37 10.25 17.22
CA SER A 321 15.56 11.06 17.44
C SER A 321 16.25 10.69 18.76
N VAL A 322 17.58 10.70 18.78
CA VAL A 322 18.40 10.45 19.97
C VAL A 322 19.17 11.71 20.39
N ARG A 323 19.51 11.79 21.68
CA ARG A 323 20.29 12.89 22.27
C ARG A 323 21.65 12.41 22.76
N LEU A 324 22.66 13.25 22.55
CA LEU A 324 24.02 13.04 23.05
C LEU A 324 24.19 13.74 24.41
N ARG A 325 25.02 13.20 25.30
CA ARG A 325 25.33 13.80 26.62
C ARG A 325 26.04 15.15 26.50
N SER A 326 26.85 15.35 25.45
CA SER A 326 27.55 16.61 25.17
C SER A 326 28.20 16.65 23.77
N ASN A 327 28.77 17.81 23.40
CA ASN A 327 29.37 18.12 22.10
C ASN A 327 30.75 17.48 21.84
N HIS A 328 31.11 16.41 22.56
CA HIS A 328 32.44 15.79 22.39
C HIS A 328 32.57 14.95 21.13
N LEU A 329 31.44 14.51 20.55
CA LEU A 329 31.39 13.90 19.23
C LEU A 329 31.24 14.98 18.16
N SER A 330 32.07 14.92 17.13
CA SER A 330 31.91 15.78 15.95
C SER A 330 30.79 15.26 15.03
N LYS A 331 30.32 16.11 14.11
CA LYS A 331 29.39 15.65 13.07
C LYS A 331 30.05 14.60 12.16
N GLU A 332 31.36 14.69 11.96
CA GLU A 332 32.19 13.69 11.27
C GLU A 332 32.11 12.33 11.96
N ASP A 333 32.27 12.28 13.28
CA ASP A 333 32.16 11.04 14.06
C ASP A 333 30.78 10.38 13.93
N ILE A 334 29.70 11.18 13.99
CA ILE A 334 28.33 10.67 13.81
C ILE A 334 28.15 10.10 12.39
N LYS A 335 28.64 10.81 11.37
CA LYS A 335 28.62 10.32 9.99
C LYS A 335 29.39 9.01 9.86
N HIS A 336 30.55 8.86 10.50
CA HIS A 336 31.35 7.63 10.46
C HIS A 336 30.62 6.46 11.10
N LEU A 337 30.00 6.65 12.27
CA LEU A 337 29.17 5.61 12.91
C LEU A 337 28.10 5.09 11.93
N CYS A 338 27.29 6.01 11.41
CA CYS A 338 26.17 5.66 10.52
C CYS A 338 26.66 5.10 9.19
N TYR A 339 27.78 5.61 8.66
CA TYR A 339 28.39 5.08 7.44
C TYR A 339 28.88 3.65 7.64
N ASN A 340 29.56 3.36 8.74
CA ASN A 340 30.08 2.02 9.03
C ASN A 340 28.95 0.99 9.12
N VAL A 341 27.90 1.30 9.90
CA VAL A 341 26.71 0.44 10.02
C VAL A 341 25.98 0.33 8.67
N GLY A 342 25.76 1.46 7.99
CA GLY A 342 25.07 1.49 6.70
C GLY A 342 25.81 0.71 5.61
N LYS A 343 27.14 0.76 5.57
CA LYS A 343 27.95 -0.03 4.63
C LYS A 343 27.98 -1.51 4.97
N PHE A 344 27.96 -1.87 6.24
CA PHE A 344 27.77 -3.26 6.66
C PHE A 344 26.42 -3.80 6.17
N LEU A 345 25.37 -2.98 6.21
CA LEU A 345 24.03 -3.31 5.70
C LEU A 345 23.87 -3.13 4.17
N ASN A 346 24.95 -2.84 3.42
CA ASN A 346 24.92 -2.57 1.98
C ASN A 346 23.99 -1.42 1.53
N LEU A 347 23.75 -0.45 2.41
CA LEU A 347 22.86 0.69 2.13
C LEU A 347 23.52 1.77 1.26
N LYS A 348 22.67 2.47 0.51
CA LYS A 348 23.03 3.60 -0.35
C LYS A 348 23.24 4.87 0.48
N GLY A 349 24.02 5.80 -0.07
CA GLY A 349 24.38 7.04 0.64
C GLY A 349 23.17 7.91 1.04
N ASN A 350 22.10 7.91 0.24
CA ASN A 350 20.86 8.62 0.55
C ASN A 350 20.15 8.04 1.78
N GLU A 351 20.10 6.71 1.91
CA GLU A 351 19.48 6.02 3.06
C GLU A 351 20.25 6.30 4.34
N ILE A 352 21.59 6.24 4.26
CA ILE A 352 22.49 6.58 5.39
C ILE A 352 22.33 8.04 5.79
N ALA A 353 22.31 8.97 4.83
CA ALA A 353 22.17 10.39 5.13
C ALA A 353 20.81 10.74 5.75
N LEU A 354 19.74 10.07 5.31
CA LEU A 354 18.41 10.24 5.89
C LEU A 354 18.35 9.71 7.32
N PHE A 355 18.97 8.55 7.58
CA PHE A 355 19.12 8.01 8.93
C PHE A 355 19.88 8.99 9.84
N VAL A 356 21.04 9.50 9.39
CA VAL A 356 21.83 10.49 10.14
C VAL A 356 20.98 11.72 10.50
N LYS A 357 20.25 12.27 9.51
CA LYS A 357 19.45 13.48 9.71
C LYS A 357 18.27 13.26 10.66
N ASN A 358 17.60 12.12 10.57
CA ASN A 358 16.41 11.84 11.37
C ASN A 358 16.76 11.39 12.79
N VAL A 359 17.75 10.52 12.94
CA VAL A 359 18.15 9.97 14.24
C VAL A 359 18.95 10.99 15.05
N PHE A 360 19.85 11.73 14.42
CA PHE A 360 20.65 12.77 15.09
C PHE A 360 20.15 14.18 14.75
N ALA A 361 18.83 14.37 14.79
CA ALA A 361 18.15 15.59 14.35
C ALA A 361 18.74 16.87 14.95
N GLU A 362 18.99 16.90 16.27
CA GLU A 362 19.57 18.07 16.94
C GLU A 362 20.95 18.47 16.37
N SER A 363 21.76 17.49 15.96
CA SER A 363 23.09 17.74 15.39
C SER A 363 23.07 18.12 13.90
N PHE A 364 22.02 17.75 13.16
CA PHE A 364 21.94 17.87 11.70
C PHE A 364 20.72 18.65 11.18
N ASP A 365 19.98 19.33 12.06
CA ASP A 365 18.77 20.09 11.73
C ASP A 365 18.99 21.04 10.54
N THR A 366 20.01 21.90 10.67
CA THR A 366 20.39 22.90 9.66
C THR A 366 21.19 22.35 8.47
N VAL A 367 21.62 21.08 8.52
CA VAL A 367 22.48 20.49 7.48
C VAL A 367 21.63 19.85 6.38
N LYS A 368 21.82 20.25 5.13
CA LYS A 368 21.11 19.66 3.99
C LYS A 368 21.53 18.21 3.77
N ILE A 369 20.59 17.35 3.37
CA ILE A 369 20.84 15.92 3.10
C ILE A 369 21.97 15.74 2.06
N GLY A 370 21.97 16.52 0.97
CA GLY A 370 23.02 16.46 -0.04
C GLY A 370 24.43 16.75 0.51
N THR A 371 24.54 17.64 1.51
CA THR A 371 25.80 17.91 2.20
C THR A 371 26.23 16.75 3.08
N ILE A 372 25.28 16.06 3.73
CA ILE A 372 25.57 14.86 4.50
C ILE A 372 26.12 13.78 3.56
N ILE A 373 25.42 13.49 2.45
CA ILE A 373 25.82 12.49 1.44
C ILE A 373 27.24 12.74 0.95
N ALA A 374 27.54 13.98 0.53
CA ALA A 374 28.85 14.34 -0.02
C ALA A 374 29.99 14.15 1.00
N LYS A 375 29.69 14.24 2.30
CA LYS A 375 30.67 14.22 3.38
C LYS A 375 30.59 12.98 4.28
N LEU A 376 29.85 11.94 3.85
CA LEU A 376 29.68 10.69 4.62
C LEU A 376 31.01 9.96 4.84
N ALA A 377 31.93 10.08 3.89
CA ALA A 377 33.23 9.41 3.90
C ALA A 377 34.42 10.37 4.11
N ASP A 378 34.17 11.60 4.55
CA ASP A 378 35.21 12.60 4.82
C ASP A 378 36.00 12.21 6.08
N LYS A 379 37.29 11.93 5.96
CA LYS A 379 38.16 11.62 7.11
C LYS A 379 38.90 12.86 7.62
N ASN A 380 38.99 13.00 8.94
CA ASN A 380 39.94 13.90 9.61
C ASN A 380 40.71 13.11 10.70
N PRO A 381 41.75 12.35 10.33
CA PRO A 381 42.39 11.36 11.20
C PRO A 381 43.02 11.93 12.49
N LYS A 382 43.18 13.27 12.61
CA LYS A 382 43.68 13.92 13.83
C LYS A 382 42.59 14.25 14.85
N LYS A 383 41.32 14.21 14.45
CA LYS A 383 40.17 14.66 15.26
C LYS A 383 39.10 13.59 15.40
N ASP A 384 39.02 12.65 14.45
CA ASP A 384 38.03 11.59 14.46
C ASP A 384 38.24 10.65 15.65
N ARG A 385 37.20 10.52 16.48
CA ARG A 385 37.11 9.56 17.59
C ARG A 385 36.53 8.23 17.11
N ILE A 386 35.70 8.24 16.07
CA ILE A 386 35.15 7.04 15.45
C ILE A 386 35.86 6.79 14.11
N PRO A 387 36.56 5.66 13.94
CA PRO A 387 37.25 5.36 12.70
C PRO A 387 36.26 5.13 11.56
N LEU A 388 36.56 5.66 10.38
CA LEU A 388 35.80 5.37 9.18
C LEU A 388 36.26 4.04 8.56
N LEU A 389 35.37 3.05 8.56
CA LEU A 389 35.60 1.67 8.16
C LEU A 389 34.90 1.36 6.83
N SER A 390 35.53 0.51 6.03
CA SER A 390 34.93 -0.10 4.84
C SER A 390 34.02 -1.27 5.21
N ALA A 391 33.14 -1.67 4.29
CA ALA A 391 32.29 -2.85 4.47
C ALA A 391 33.11 -4.12 4.77
N LYS A 392 34.29 -4.24 4.14
CA LYS A 392 35.22 -5.36 4.37
C LYS A 392 35.77 -5.38 5.80
N GLU A 393 36.16 -4.22 6.33
CA GLU A 393 36.66 -4.10 7.70
C GLU A 393 35.54 -4.34 8.73
N MET A 394 34.32 -3.88 8.45
CA MET A 394 33.14 -4.20 9.27
C MET A 394 32.86 -5.71 9.29
N ASN A 395 33.02 -6.40 8.15
CA ASN A 395 32.89 -7.86 8.11
C ASN A 395 33.94 -8.57 8.96
N TYR A 396 35.18 -8.06 9.06
CA TYR A 396 36.16 -8.61 9.99
C TYR A 396 35.75 -8.49 11.45
N LEU A 397 35.14 -7.37 11.82
CA LEU A 397 34.58 -7.19 13.15
C LEU A 397 33.40 -8.12 13.39
N PHE A 398 32.54 -8.30 12.39
CA PHE A 398 31.39 -9.20 12.47
C PHE A 398 31.83 -10.66 12.68
N GLU A 399 32.78 -11.16 11.89
CA GLU A 399 33.32 -12.52 12.05
C GLU A 399 34.01 -12.73 13.41
N HIS A 400 34.72 -11.71 13.89
CA HIS A 400 35.30 -11.75 15.24
C HIS A 400 34.19 -11.79 16.31
N TYR A 401 33.16 -10.96 16.16
CA TYR A 401 32.02 -10.90 17.07
C TYR A 401 31.24 -12.22 17.08
N LYS A 402 31.02 -12.86 15.94
CA LYS A 402 30.34 -14.17 15.87
C LYS A 402 31.03 -15.20 16.77
N ARG A 403 32.37 -15.20 16.79
CA ARG A 403 33.18 -16.15 17.58
C ARG A 403 33.32 -15.77 19.05
N TYR A 404 33.50 -14.50 19.37
CA TYR A 404 33.91 -14.05 20.70
C TYR A 404 32.89 -13.15 21.43
N LYS A 405 31.79 -12.78 20.76
CA LYS A 405 30.72 -11.90 21.26
C LYS A 405 31.23 -10.57 21.83
N THR A 406 32.35 -10.08 21.33
CA THR A 406 33.00 -8.82 21.73
C THR A 406 33.46 -8.03 20.51
N ILE A 407 33.48 -6.70 20.63
CA ILE A 407 33.97 -5.80 19.59
C ILE A 407 35.45 -5.49 19.86
N ASN A 408 36.30 -5.75 18.87
CA ASN A 408 37.73 -5.51 18.96
C ASN A 408 38.26 -4.91 17.66
N LEU A 409 38.54 -3.60 17.65
CA LEU A 409 39.02 -2.88 16.47
C LEU A 409 40.45 -3.28 16.05
N ASP A 410 41.26 -3.78 16.99
CA ASP A 410 42.66 -4.16 16.73
C ASP A 410 42.78 -5.41 15.84
N ILE A 411 41.67 -6.09 15.55
CA ILE A 411 41.65 -7.21 14.60
C ILE A 411 41.80 -6.75 13.14
N ILE A 412 41.38 -5.50 12.83
CA ILE A 412 41.34 -5.00 11.45
C ILE A 412 42.75 -4.96 10.84
N PRO A 413 43.76 -4.30 11.46
CA PRO A 413 45.12 -4.27 10.90
C PRO A 413 45.71 -5.67 10.73
N LYS A 414 45.42 -6.59 11.68
CA LYS A 414 45.91 -7.98 11.63
C LYS A 414 45.35 -8.73 10.42
N ARG A 415 44.04 -8.61 10.17
CA ARG A 415 43.38 -9.25 9.02
C ARG A 415 43.85 -8.70 7.67
N LEU A 416 44.03 -7.39 7.58
CA LEU A 416 44.56 -6.76 6.37
C LEU A 416 45.99 -7.24 6.06
N ALA A 417 46.85 -7.34 7.08
CA ALA A 417 48.21 -7.85 6.92
C ALA A 417 48.26 -9.34 6.50
N GLU A 418 47.40 -10.19 7.08
CA GLU A 418 47.28 -11.60 6.72
C GLU A 418 46.90 -11.79 5.24
N GLU A 419 45.95 -10.99 4.74
CA GLU A 419 45.55 -11.04 3.33
C GLU A 419 46.63 -10.53 2.39
N GLU A 420 47.30 -9.43 2.73
CA GLU A 420 48.40 -8.90 1.92
C GLU A 420 49.53 -9.94 1.80
N ALA A 421 49.84 -10.65 2.89
CA ALA A 421 50.79 -11.75 2.88
C ALA A 421 50.34 -12.91 1.98
N LYS A 422 49.05 -13.30 2.04
CA LYS A 422 48.49 -14.34 1.16
C LYS A 422 48.55 -13.93 -0.32
N ALA A 423 48.16 -12.70 -0.63
CA ALA A 423 48.20 -12.17 -2.00
C ALA A 423 49.63 -12.14 -2.56
N LYS A 424 50.61 -11.74 -1.74
CA LYS A 424 52.04 -11.78 -2.12
C LYS A 424 52.52 -13.21 -2.38
N LEU A 425 52.11 -14.17 -1.54
CA LEU A 425 52.46 -15.59 -1.72
C LEU A 425 51.85 -16.17 -3.00
N GLU A 426 50.59 -15.86 -3.29
CA GLU A 426 49.92 -16.31 -4.53
C GLU A 426 50.54 -15.68 -5.78
N ALA A 427 50.89 -14.39 -5.73
CA ALA A 427 51.60 -13.72 -6.81
C ALA A 427 53.00 -14.30 -7.04
N ALA A 428 53.71 -14.68 -5.97
CA ALA A 428 55.01 -15.34 -6.07
C ALA A 428 54.90 -16.73 -6.69
N LYS A 429 53.90 -17.53 -6.29
CA LYS A 429 53.61 -18.85 -6.89
C LYS A 429 53.29 -18.77 -8.39
N LYS A 430 52.55 -17.74 -8.82
CA LYS A 430 52.28 -17.48 -10.24
C LYS A 430 53.53 -17.08 -11.03
N LYS A 431 54.52 -16.44 -10.40
CA LYS A 431 55.78 -16.04 -11.02
C LYS A 431 56.83 -17.16 -11.06
N SER A 432 56.79 -18.09 -10.09
CA SER A 432 57.71 -19.24 -10.01
C SER A 432 57.24 -20.46 -10.80
N GLY A 433 56.05 -20.44 -11.39
CA GLY A 433 55.52 -21.49 -12.28
C GLY A 433 56.01 -21.40 -13.72
N LYS A 434 57.29 -21.06 -13.93
CA LYS A 434 57.98 -21.15 -15.22
C LYS A 434 59.08 -22.20 -15.13
#